data_AF-A0A9E3ZY79-F1
#
_entry.id   AF-A0A9E3ZY79-F1
#
_cell.length_a   1.000
_cell.length_b   1.000
_cell.length_c   1.000
_cell.angle_alpha   90.00
_cell.angle_beta   90.00
_cell.angle_gamma   90.00
#
_symmetry.space_group_name_H-M   'P 1'
#
loop_
_entity.id
_entity.type
_entity.pdbx_description
1 polymer ?
#
loop_
_entity_poly.entity_id
_entity_poly.type
_entity_poly.pdbx_seq_one_letter_code
_entity_poly.pdbx_strand_id
1 'polypeptide(L)'
;MNDRELLVGLYREALAAVEPAAAVARALRARPLPDAPVTLLACGKAACAMARGALEVLGPRVERGEVCTSDGAAFDLGRLRVREAGHPLPDERGLEAARAALALARGTRAPSRLLVLLSGGASALWCSPAPGLELADKLRTTESLLAVGAPIERVNAVRKHLSAIKGGRLALASGTARIATLAISDVRGDAPDRIGSGPTAGDPTRFADACAALEEHGLARSVPPRVAAHLRAGAAGEREETPESVPSERYQLVAALDHALEGRAPRTARARAGGDAVRGRPGRGRAAGRGDPPRPPAGGRTPDRGRRAGRAGARSGPWRALPGTGPAAGAQALGRASGHRAVRGQRRP
;
A
#
# COMPACT_ATOMS: atom_id res chain seq x y z
N MET A 1 14.61 0.51 -35.31
CA MET A 1 14.45 0.59 -33.84
C MET A 1 15.83 0.60 -33.21
N ASN A 2 16.22 1.71 -32.59
CA ASN A 2 17.51 1.81 -31.87
C ASN A 2 17.41 1.20 -30.45
N ASP A 3 18.55 1.00 -29.79
CA ASP A 3 18.61 0.39 -28.45
C ASP A 3 17.78 1.16 -27.42
N ARG A 4 17.74 2.50 -27.53
CA ARG A 4 16.92 3.33 -26.64
C ARG A 4 15.43 3.06 -26.81
N GLU A 5 14.94 2.95 -28.05
CA GLU A 5 13.55 2.64 -28.35
C GLU A 5 13.15 1.25 -27.86
N LEU A 6 14.05 0.27 -28.01
CA LEU A 6 13.85 -1.08 -27.48
C LEU A 6 13.73 -1.05 -25.95
N LEU A 7 14.68 -0.41 -25.26
CA LEU A 7 14.68 -0.32 -23.80
C LEU A 7 13.46 0.44 -23.25
N VAL A 8 13.07 1.53 -23.89
CA VAL A 8 11.85 2.28 -23.52
C VAL A 8 10.59 1.45 -23.77
N GLY A 9 10.54 0.68 -24.86
CA GLY A 9 9.45 -0.25 -25.15
C GLY A 9 9.31 -1.31 -24.06
N LEU A 10 10.40 -2.01 -23.75
CA LEU A 10 10.43 -3.03 -22.68
C LEU A 10 10.06 -2.45 -21.31
N TYR A 11 10.51 -1.22 -21.01
CA TYR A 11 10.14 -0.53 -19.77
C TYR A 11 8.64 -0.25 -19.70
N ARG A 12 8.03 0.25 -20.79
CA ARG A 12 6.59 0.52 -20.86
C ARG A 12 5.75 -0.76 -20.77
N GLU A 13 6.18 -1.83 -21.43
CA GLU A 13 5.53 -3.14 -21.33
C GLU A 13 5.58 -3.67 -19.89
N ALA A 14 6.74 -3.58 -19.23
CA ALA A 14 6.89 -3.98 -17.84
C ALA A 14 5.99 -3.15 -16.90
N LEU A 15 5.88 -1.84 -17.11
CA LEU A 15 4.96 -0.98 -16.34
C LEU A 15 3.50 -1.34 -16.59
N ALA A 16 3.11 -1.59 -17.84
CA ALA A 16 1.74 -1.95 -18.19
C ALA A 16 1.32 -3.29 -17.56
N ALA A 17 2.25 -4.24 -17.44
CA ALA A 17 1.99 -5.54 -16.80
C ALA A 17 1.59 -5.41 -15.33
N VAL A 18 2.11 -4.38 -14.64
CA VAL A 18 1.90 -4.12 -13.22
C VAL A 18 1.04 -2.87 -12.93
N GLU A 19 0.33 -2.34 -13.93
CA GLU A 19 -0.59 -1.23 -13.70
C GLU A 19 -1.69 -1.67 -12.70
N PRO A 20 -1.88 -0.95 -11.57
CA PRO A 20 -2.69 -1.46 -10.46
C PRO A 20 -4.15 -1.78 -10.80
N ALA A 21 -4.82 -0.95 -11.60
CA ALA A 21 -6.22 -1.18 -11.95
C ALA A 21 -6.37 -2.41 -12.84
N ALA A 22 -5.55 -2.50 -13.90
CA ALA A 22 -5.52 -3.62 -14.83
C ALA A 22 -5.12 -4.92 -14.13
N ALA A 23 -4.18 -4.88 -13.19
CA ALA A 23 -3.75 -6.04 -12.41
C ALA A 23 -4.90 -6.60 -11.55
N VAL A 24 -5.63 -5.73 -10.83
CA VAL A 24 -6.80 -6.13 -10.03
C VAL A 24 -7.92 -6.65 -10.93
N ALA A 25 -8.26 -5.94 -12.01
CA ALA A 25 -9.32 -6.34 -12.92
C ALA A 25 -9.02 -7.71 -13.57
N ARG A 26 -7.77 -7.92 -14.01
CA ARG A 26 -7.31 -9.21 -14.55
C ARG A 26 -7.43 -10.33 -13.51
N ALA A 27 -7.00 -10.10 -12.27
CA ALA A 27 -7.09 -11.09 -11.21
C ALA A 27 -8.54 -11.46 -10.87
N LEU A 28 -9.45 -10.48 -10.82
CA LEU A 28 -10.87 -10.70 -10.56
C LEU A 28 -11.56 -11.41 -11.74
N ARG A 29 -11.21 -11.12 -13.00
CA ARG A 29 -11.73 -11.84 -14.16
C ARG A 29 -11.24 -13.28 -14.24
N ALA A 30 -9.95 -13.51 -13.98
CA ALA A 30 -9.35 -14.84 -14.02
C ALA A 30 -9.89 -15.77 -12.94
N ARG A 31 -10.19 -15.23 -11.76
CA ARG A 31 -10.84 -15.96 -10.66
C ARG A 31 -11.93 -15.08 -10.07
N PRO A 32 -13.17 -15.15 -10.60
CA PRO A 32 -14.29 -14.36 -10.12
C PRO A 32 -14.59 -14.64 -8.64
N LEU A 33 -14.97 -13.58 -7.91
CA LEU A 33 -15.55 -13.74 -6.58
C LEU A 33 -16.98 -14.27 -6.73
N PRO A 34 -17.45 -15.19 -5.85
CA PRO A 34 -18.80 -15.71 -5.96
C PRO A 34 -19.84 -14.60 -5.86
N ASP A 35 -20.97 -14.77 -6.52
CA ASP A 35 -21.98 -13.72 -6.68
C ASP A 35 -22.67 -13.39 -5.34
N ALA A 36 -22.19 -12.34 -4.68
CA ALA A 36 -22.78 -11.74 -3.50
C ALA A 36 -22.21 -10.32 -3.30
N PRO A 37 -22.80 -9.54 -2.37
CA PRO A 37 -22.28 -8.25 -1.96
C PRO A 37 -20.81 -8.26 -1.52
N VAL A 38 -20.13 -7.15 -1.77
CA VAL A 38 -18.72 -6.93 -1.43
C VAL A 38 -18.59 -5.63 -0.65
N THR A 39 -18.01 -5.71 0.54
CA THR A 39 -17.41 -4.56 1.23
C THR A 39 -15.96 -4.46 0.80
N LEU A 40 -15.55 -3.32 0.24
CA LEU A 40 -14.20 -3.09 -0.28
C LEU A 40 -13.37 -2.27 0.70
N LEU A 41 -12.21 -2.76 1.09
CA LEU A 41 -11.20 -2.02 1.85
C LEU A 41 -9.93 -1.91 1.02
N ALA A 42 -9.38 -0.71 0.86
CA ALA A 42 -8.14 -0.52 0.12
C ALA A 42 -7.17 0.38 0.88
N CYS A 43 -5.89 0.01 0.88
CA CYS A 43 -4.84 0.80 1.53
C CYS A 43 -3.49 0.70 0.81
N GLY A 44 -2.79 1.83 0.74
CA GLY A 44 -1.50 1.97 0.07
C GLY A 44 -1.54 3.03 -1.03
N LYS A 45 -0.37 3.35 -1.59
CA LYS A 45 -0.22 4.38 -2.62
C LYS A 45 -1.02 4.10 -3.90
N ALA A 46 -1.27 2.83 -4.20
CA ALA A 46 -2.05 2.41 -5.35
C ALA A 46 -3.52 2.10 -5.00
N ALA A 47 -3.98 2.38 -3.77
CA ALA A 47 -5.30 1.97 -3.29
C ALA A 47 -6.44 2.45 -4.18
N CYS A 48 -6.42 3.72 -4.61
CA CYS A 48 -7.47 4.25 -5.50
C CYS A 48 -7.47 3.56 -6.87
N ALA A 49 -6.29 3.35 -7.47
CA ALA A 49 -6.18 2.66 -8.76
C ALA A 49 -6.63 1.18 -8.67
N MET A 50 -6.23 0.48 -7.60
CA MET A 50 -6.69 -0.89 -7.33
C MET A 50 -8.22 -0.94 -7.15
N ALA A 51 -8.79 -0.02 -6.37
CA ALA A 51 -10.22 0.08 -6.14
C ALA A 51 -10.99 0.36 -7.44
N ARG A 52 -10.49 1.23 -8.32
CA ARG A 52 -11.04 1.46 -9.66
C ARG A 52 -11.11 0.17 -10.47
N GLY A 53 -10.03 -0.60 -10.51
CA GLY A 53 -10.01 -1.90 -11.20
C GLY A 53 -11.00 -2.92 -10.63
N ALA A 54 -11.22 -2.90 -9.31
CA ALA A 54 -12.25 -3.72 -8.67
C ALA A 54 -13.68 -3.27 -9.03
N LEU A 55 -13.94 -1.96 -9.01
CA LEU A 55 -15.24 -1.39 -9.40
C LEU A 55 -15.58 -1.67 -10.86
N GLU A 56 -14.60 -1.65 -11.77
CA GLU A 56 -14.80 -1.99 -13.19
C GLU A 56 -15.35 -3.41 -13.38
N VAL A 57 -14.88 -4.37 -12.57
CA VAL A 57 -15.27 -5.79 -12.71
C VAL A 57 -16.49 -6.15 -11.86
N LEU A 58 -16.59 -5.63 -10.65
CA LEU A 58 -17.63 -6.00 -9.69
C LEU A 58 -18.86 -5.07 -9.75
N GLY A 59 -18.68 -3.85 -10.25
CA GLY A 59 -19.74 -2.86 -10.43
C GLY A 59 -20.62 -2.70 -9.18
N PRO A 60 -21.94 -2.91 -9.29
CA PRO A 60 -22.89 -2.68 -8.20
C PRO A 60 -22.73 -3.66 -7.03
N ARG A 61 -21.99 -4.77 -7.20
CA ARG A 61 -21.73 -5.71 -6.10
C ARG A 61 -20.89 -5.09 -4.98
N VAL A 62 -20.11 -4.05 -5.28
CA VAL A 62 -19.41 -3.27 -4.25
C VAL A 62 -20.40 -2.30 -3.63
N GLU A 63 -20.95 -2.64 -2.47
CA GLU A 63 -22.01 -1.83 -1.84
C GLU A 63 -21.45 -0.60 -1.13
N ARG A 64 -20.28 -0.77 -0.50
CA ARG A 64 -19.62 0.22 0.34
C ARG A 64 -18.14 -0.09 0.47
N GLY A 65 -17.35 0.89 0.91
CA GLY A 65 -15.96 0.66 1.21
C GLY A 65 -15.19 1.89 1.67
N GLU A 66 -13.98 1.62 2.16
CA GLU A 66 -13.03 2.60 2.65
C GLU A 66 -11.72 2.46 1.87
N VAL A 67 -11.22 3.56 1.32
CA VAL A 67 -9.98 3.63 0.56
C VAL A 67 -9.07 4.65 1.24
N CYS A 68 -7.88 4.22 1.68
CA CYS A 68 -6.85 5.09 2.25
C CYS A 68 -5.63 5.14 1.33
N THR A 69 -5.28 6.32 0.84
CA THR A 69 -4.12 6.55 -0.03
C THR A 69 -3.24 7.68 0.52
N SER A 70 -2.06 7.87 -0.07
CA SER A 70 -1.18 8.98 0.29
C SER A 70 -1.67 10.31 -0.29
N ASP A 71 -1.26 11.42 0.33
CA ASP A 71 -1.55 12.78 -0.15
C ASP A 71 -1.28 12.97 -1.66
N GLY A 72 -2.25 13.56 -2.36
CA GLY A 72 -2.22 13.84 -3.79
C GLY A 72 -2.55 12.66 -4.70
N ALA A 73 -2.91 11.49 -4.15
CA ALA A 73 -3.23 10.29 -4.92
C ALA A 73 -4.72 9.93 -4.91
N ALA A 74 -5.55 10.67 -4.19
CA ALA A 74 -6.99 10.44 -4.19
C ALA A 74 -7.65 10.91 -5.50
N PHE A 75 -8.67 10.16 -5.90
CA PHE A 75 -9.63 10.57 -6.93
C PHE A 75 -11.00 9.96 -6.62
N ASP A 76 -12.05 10.53 -7.21
CA ASP A 76 -13.42 10.09 -6.95
C ASP A 76 -13.65 8.64 -7.42
N LEU A 77 -14.22 7.84 -6.52
CA LEU A 77 -14.58 6.43 -6.73
C LEU A 77 -16.09 6.22 -6.52
N GLY A 78 -16.87 7.31 -6.54
CA GLY A 78 -18.31 7.32 -6.37
C GLY A 78 -18.73 6.88 -4.97
N ARG A 79 -19.17 5.62 -4.85
CA ARG A 79 -19.74 5.06 -3.61
C ARG A 79 -18.72 4.72 -2.52
N LEU A 80 -17.43 4.78 -2.83
CA LEU A 80 -16.37 4.49 -1.87
C LEU A 80 -15.94 5.76 -1.15
N ARG A 81 -15.74 5.66 0.18
CA ARG A 81 -15.13 6.75 0.94
C ARG A 81 -13.63 6.73 0.71
N VAL A 82 -13.08 7.82 0.16
CA VAL A 82 -11.65 7.97 -0.09
C VAL A 82 -11.05 8.95 0.91
N ARG A 83 -9.94 8.57 1.54
CA ARG A 83 -9.17 9.40 2.46
C ARG A 83 -7.71 9.46 2.04
N GLU A 84 -7.14 10.62 2.24
CA GLU A 84 -5.70 10.83 2.16
C GLU A 84 -5.11 10.89 3.56
N ALA A 85 -3.94 10.27 3.72
CA ALA A 85 -3.21 10.24 4.98
C ALA A 85 -1.70 10.36 4.76
N GLY A 86 -1.00 10.68 5.85
CA GLY A 86 0.44 10.86 5.86
C GLY A 86 1.20 9.59 5.49
N HIS A 87 2.18 9.75 4.60
CA HIS A 87 3.17 8.74 4.27
C HIS A 87 4.48 9.45 3.90
N PRO A 88 5.66 9.04 4.43
CA PRO A 88 5.94 7.77 5.11
C PRO A 88 5.61 7.76 6.61
N LEU A 89 5.38 8.93 7.22
CA LEU A 89 5.05 9.04 8.64
C LEU A 89 3.52 8.98 8.82
N PRO A 90 3.02 8.08 9.70
CA PRO A 90 1.58 8.02 10.01
C PRO A 90 1.08 9.29 10.71
N ASP A 91 -0.19 9.59 10.52
CA ASP A 91 -0.89 10.71 11.16
C ASP A 91 -2.32 10.32 11.62
N GLU A 92 -3.04 11.29 12.18
CA GLU A 92 -4.42 11.10 12.65
C GLU A 92 -5.39 10.70 11.53
N ARG A 93 -5.16 11.17 10.30
CA ARG A 93 -5.98 10.80 9.13
C ARG A 93 -5.85 9.31 8.83
N GLY A 94 -4.65 8.76 8.94
CA GLY A 94 -4.39 7.32 8.83
C GLY A 94 -5.00 6.50 9.96
N LEU A 95 -5.09 7.06 11.18
CA LEU A 95 -5.81 6.45 12.30
C LEU A 95 -7.31 6.41 12.05
N GLU A 96 -7.92 7.50 11.61
CA GLU A 96 -9.32 7.55 11.24
C GLU A 96 -9.66 6.54 10.14
N ALA A 97 -8.85 6.49 9.08
CA ALA A 97 -9.03 5.54 7.99
C ALA A 97 -8.94 4.08 8.47
N ALA A 98 -7.99 3.77 9.35
CA ALA A 98 -7.87 2.42 9.91
C ALA A 98 -9.04 2.06 10.83
N ARG A 99 -9.57 3.02 11.61
CA ARG A 99 -10.78 2.84 12.43
C ARG A 99 -12.01 2.58 11.57
N ALA A 100 -12.19 3.34 10.48
CA ALA A 100 -13.28 3.15 9.54
C ALA A 100 -13.20 1.77 8.84
N ALA A 101 -12.01 1.37 8.41
CA ALA A 101 -11.78 0.04 7.83
C ALA A 101 -12.10 -1.09 8.82
N LEU A 102 -11.68 -0.98 10.08
CA LEU A 102 -12.01 -1.95 11.14
C LEU A 102 -13.52 -2.01 11.41
N ALA A 103 -14.21 -0.87 11.44
CA ALA A 103 -15.65 -0.82 11.63
C ALA A 103 -16.40 -1.51 10.48
N LEU A 104 -15.99 -1.27 9.24
CA LEU A 104 -16.56 -1.95 8.06
C LEU A 104 -16.28 -3.45 8.05
N ALA A 105 -15.07 -3.87 8.42
CA ALA A 105 -14.73 -5.28 8.55
C ALA A 105 -15.66 -5.97 9.56
N ARG A 106 -15.80 -5.42 10.77
CA ARG A 106 -16.71 -5.93 11.82
C ARG A 106 -18.18 -5.97 11.40
N GLY A 107 -18.60 -5.01 10.57
CA GLY A 107 -19.96 -4.94 10.05
C GLY A 107 -20.23 -5.84 8.84
N THR A 108 -19.22 -6.55 8.33
CA THR A 108 -19.37 -7.46 7.18
C THR A 108 -20.03 -8.75 7.64
N ARG A 109 -21.26 -9.01 7.19
CA ARG A 109 -22.04 -10.20 7.53
C ARG A 109 -22.38 -11.02 6.30
N ALA A 110 -22.69 -12.30 6.49
CA ALA A 110 -23.26 -13.13 5.45
C ALA A 110 -24.50 -12.45 4.81
N PRO A 111 -24.68 -12.49 3.48
CA PRO A 111 -23.84 -13.16 2.47
C PRO A 111 -22.66 -12.33 1.95
N SER A 112 -22.45 -11.11 2.47
CA SER A 112 -21.38 -10.21 2.02
C SER A 112 -19.98 -10.79 2.23
N ARG A 113 -19.07 -10.39 1.34
CA ARG A 113 -17.63 -10.69 1.38
C ARG A 113 -16.82 -9.45 1.69
N LEU A 114 -15.61 -9.64 2.18
CA LEU A 114 -14.62 -8.59 2.38
C LEU A 114 -13.55 -8.70 1.29
N LEU A 115 -13.44 -7.68 0.44
CA LEU A 115 -12.34 -7.55 -0.51
C LEU A 115 -11.33 -6.56 0.03
N VAL A 116 -10.10 -7.00 0.29
CA VAL A 116 -9.01 -6.17 0.79
C VAL A 116 -7.96 -5.96 -0.30
N LEU A 117 -7.66 -4.70 -0.60
CA LEU A 117 -6.69 -4.31 -1.62
C LEU A 117 -5.48 -3.64 -0.94
N LEU A 118 -4.30 -4.24 -1.07
CA LEU A 118 -3.09 -3.76 -0.39
C LEU A 118 -2.00 -3.36 -1.39
N SER A 119 -1.32 -2.26 -1.12
CA SER A 119 -0.11 -1.86 -1.85
C SER A 119 0.91 -1.20 -0.93
N GLY A 120 2.08 -0.89 -1.49
CA GLY A 120 3.16 -0.20 -0.77
C GLY A 120 2.68 1.05 -0.02
N GLY A 121 3.17 1.23 1.20
CA GLY A 121 2.80 2.34 2.09
C GLY A 121 1.62 2.08 3.02
N ALA A 122 0.88 0.97 2.85
CA ALA A 122 -0.27 0.63 3.69
C ALA A 122 0.07 0.59 5.19
N SER A 123 1.29 0.20 5.55
CA SER A 123 1.71 0.14 6.97
C SER A 123 1.68 1.51 7.68
N ALA A 124 1.89 2.61 6.95
CA ALA A 124 1.78 3.97 7.49
C ALA A 124 0.34 4.50 7.39
N LEU A 125 -0.32 4.26 6.26
CA LEU A 125 -1.66 4.77 5.95
C LEU A 125 -2.78 4.11 6.77
N TRP A 126 -2.62 2.85 7.20
CA TRP A 126 -3.50 2.20 8.18
C TRP A 126 -2.79 2.05 9.53
N CYS A 127 -2.72 3.15 10.27
CA CYS A 127 -2.10 3.19 11.58
C CYS A 127 -3.14 3.17 12.70
N SER A 128 -3.50 1.98 13.19
CA SER A 128 -4.37 1.83 14.36
C SER A 128 -3.56 1.32 15.56
N PRO A 129 -3.38 2.09 16.65
CA PRO A 129 -2.83 1.60 17.91
C PRO A 129 -3.70 0.51 18.52
N ALA A 130 -3.10 -0.41 19.28
CA ALA A 130 -3.86 -1.38 20.07
C ALA A 130 -4.67 -0.67 21.19
N PRO A 131 -5.76 -1.28 21.70
CA PRO A 131 -6.54 -0.69 22.79
C PRO A 131 -5.67 -0.30 24.00
N GLY A 132 -5.84 0.94 24.48
CA GLY A 132 -5.06 1.51 25.59
C GLY A 132 -3.77 2.22 25.17
N LEU A 133 -3.38 2.18 23.89
CA LEU A 133 -2.25 2.91 23.34
C LEU A 133 -2.71 4.11 22.50
N GLU A 134 -1.89 5.15 22.46
CA GLU A 134 -2.10 6.33 21.62
C GLU A 134 -1.30 6.25 20.32
N LEU A 135 -1.65 7.09 19.35
CA LEU A 135 -0.88 7.20 18.10
C LEU A 135 0.58 7.62 18.39
N ALA A 136 0.76 8.60 19.29
CA ALA A 136 2.07 9.08 19.70
C ALA A 136 2.94 7.98 20.33
N ASP A 137 2.34 7.02 21.05
CA ASP A 137 3.08 5.89 21.62
C ASP A 137 3.68 4.99 20.54
N LYS A 138 2.87 4.69 19.53
CA LYS A 138 3.25 3.86 18.40
C LYS A 138 4.30 4.54 17.51
N LEU A 139 4.15 5.84 17.27
CA LEU A 139 5.11 6.64 16.51
C LEU A 139 6.47 6.68 17.21
N ARG A 140 6.51 7.12 18.48
CA ARG A 140 7.76 7.21 19.27
C ARG A 140 8.51 5.88 19.35
N THR A 141 7.77 4.78 19.55
CA THR A 141 8.37 3.44 19.60
C THR A 141 8.97 3.04 18.25
N THR A 142 8.24 3.28 17.16
CA THR A 142 8.71 2.95 15.80
C THR A 142 9.93 3.80 15.42
N GLU A 143 9.90 5.09 15.71
CA GLU A 143 11.01 6.02 15.48
C GLU A 143 12.26 5.60 16.26
N SER A 144 12.10 5.23 17.54
CA SER A 144 13.21 4.77 18.38
C SER A 144 13.89 3.53 17.81
N LEU A 145 13.11 2.55 17.36
CA LEU A 145 13.64 1.34 16.71
C LEU A 145 14.35 1.65 15.38
N LEU A 146 13.80 2.56 14.57
CA LEU A 146 14.44 2.96 13.32
C LEU A 146 15.73 3.76 13.57
N ALA A 147 15.76 4.63 14.59
CA ALA A 147 16.90 5.47 14.92
C ALA A 147 18.12 4.65 15.35
N VAL A 148 17.91 3.53 16.04
CA VAL A 148 18.98 2.58 16.42
C VAL A 148 19.32 1.57 15.33
N GLY A 149 18.67 1.65 14.16
CA GLY A 149 18.95 0.76 13.03
C GLY A 149 18.47 -0.68 13.22
N ALA A 150 17.40 -0.89 14.02
CA ALA A 150 16.85 -2.22 14.23
C ALA A 150 16.43 -2.88 12.89
N PRO A 151 16.65 -4.19 12.70
CA PRO A 151 16.21 -4.91 11.50
C PRO A 151 14.72 -4.73 11.24
N ILE A 152 14.32 -4.62 9.97
CA ILE A 152 12.93 -4.32 9.60
C ILE A 152 11.95 -5.40 10.10
N GLU A 153 12.41 -6.63 10.22
CA GLU A 153 11.68 -7.76 10.79
C GLU A 153 11.35 -7.51 12.27
N ARG A 154 12.32 -7.01 13.05
CA ARG A 154 12.14 -6.65 14.46
C ARG A 154 11.18 -5.46 14.60
N VAL A 155 11.37 -4.44 13.77
CA VAL A 155 10.45 -3.28 13.70
C VAL A 155 9.02 -3.74 13.40
N ASN A 156 8.84 -4.66 12.45
CA ASN A 156 7.53 -5.17 12.07
C ASN A 156 6.91 -6.04 13.16
N ALA A 157 7.68 -6.87 13.87
CA ALA A 157 7.20 -7.61 15.04
C ALA A 157 6.58 -6.65 16.06
N VAL A 158 7.33 -5.63 16.51
CA VAL A 158 6.81 -4.63 17.45
C VAL A 158 5.58 -3.90 16.88
N ARG A 159 5.63 -3.46 15.62
CA ARG A 159 4.51 -2.71 15.00
C ARG A 159 3.22 -3.52 14.89
N LYS A 160 3.30 -4.83 14.68
CA LYS A 160 2.14 -5.74 14.64
C LYS A 160 1.55 -5.87 16.04
N HIS A 161 2.38 -6.08 17.06
CA HIS A 161 1.96 -6.22 18.46
C HIS A 161 1.45 -4.92 19.10
N LEU A 162 1.76 -3.75 18.55
CA LEU A 162 1.18 -2.45 18.95
C LEU A 162 -0.01 -2.03 18.08
N SER A 163 -0.66 -2.95 17.36
CA SER A 163 -1.67 -2.62 16.36
C SER A 163 -3.01 -3.30 16.60
N ALA A 164 -4.10 -2.55 16.40
CA ALA A 164 -5.44 -3.13 16.34
C ALA A 164 -5.83 -3.67 14.95
N ILE A 165 -5.06 -3.38 13.89
CA ILE A 165 -5.40 -3.74 12.49
C ILE A 165 -4.37 -4.66 11.80
N LYS A 166 -3.12 -4.67 12.28
CA LYS A 166 -2.01 -5.40 11.64
C LYS A 166 -1.88 -6.82 12.20
N GLY A 167 -1.09 -7.67 11.56
CA GLY A 167 -0.83 -9.04 12.01
C GLY A 167 -2.13 -9.85 12.11
N GLY A 168 -2.88 -9.93 11.02
CA GLY A 168 -4.10 -10.71 10.90
C GLY A 168 -5.33 -10.13 11.61
N ARG A 169 -5.19 -9.07 12.41
CA ARG A 169 -6.29 -8.53 13.22
C ARG A 169 -7.44 -7.92 12.40
N LEU A 170 -7.21 -7.43 11.18
CA LEU A 170 -8.32 -7.02 10.31
C LEU A 170 -9.14 -8.24 9.87
N ALA A 171 -8.49 -9.36 9.56
CA ALA A 171 -9.19 -10.59 9.21
C ALA A 171 -9.99 -11.14 10.40
N LEU A 172 -9.38 -11.19 11.60
CA LEU A 172 -10.09 -11.61 12.82
C LEU A 172 -11.29 -10.71 13.11
N ALA A 173 -11.12 -9.39 12.98
CA ALA A 173 -12.18 -8.43 13.23
C ALA A 173 -13.39 -8.62 12.29
N SER A 174 -13.22 -9.23 11.11
CA SER A 174 -14.33 -9.50 10.20
C SER A 174 -15.25 -10.63 10.66
N GLY A 175 -14.77 -11.53 11.53
CA GLY A 175 -15.52 -12.69 11.99
C GLY A 175 -15.93 -13.68 10.88
N THR A 176 -15.31 -13.60 9.69
CA THR A 176 -15.65 -14.44 8.54
C THR A 176 -14.43 -14.94 7.79
N ALA A 177 -14.54 -16.10 7.15
CA ALA A 177 -13.55 -16.62 6.21
C ALA A 177 -13.70 -16.06 4.78
N ARG A 178 -14.76 -15.27 4.52
CA ARG A 178 -15.07 -14.70 3.19
C ARG A 178 -14.26 -13.44 2.90
N ILE A 179 -12.93 -13.58 2.98
CA ILE A 179 -11.96 -12.52 2.78
C ILE A 179 -11.09 -12.84 1.56
N ALA A 180 -11.19 -12.01 0.52
CA ALA A 180 -10.25 -12.02 -0.59
C ALA A 180 -9.28 -10.85 -0.43
N THR A 181 -7.98 -11.12 -0.39
CA THR A 181 -6.93 -10.10 -0.43
C THR A 181 -6.23 -10.11 -1.78
N LEU A 182 -6.19 -8.95 -2.44
CA LEU A 182 -5.39 -8.71 -3.64
C LEU A 182 -4.30 -7.70 -3.29
N ALA A 183 -3.04 -8.08 -3.48
CA ALA A 183 -1.90 -7.30 -3.03
C ALA A 183 -0.94 -6.96 -4.18
N ILE A 184 -0.39 -5.74 -4.14
CA ILE A 184 0.77 -5.32 -4.92
C ILE A 184 1.96 -5.29 -3.96
N SER A 185 2.98 -6.10 -4.24
CA SER A 185 4.15 -6.20 -3.37
C SER A 185 5.27 -5.27 -3.82
N ASP A 186 5.75 -4.46 -2.87
CA ASP A 186 7.03 -3.74 -2.92
C ASP A 186 8.04 -4.29 -1.89
N VAL A 187 7.75 -5.48 -1.34
CA VAL A 187 8.53 -6.12 -0.28
C VAL A 187 9.40 -7.23 -0.88
N ARG A 188 10.67 -7.31 -0.48
CA ARG A 188 11.55 -8.41 -0.90
C ARG A 188 10.99 -9.76 -0.41
N GLY A 189 10.82 -10.69 -1.33
CA GLY A 189 10.31 -12.04 -1.05
C GLY A 189 8.78 -12.12 -0.88
N ASP A 190 8.07 -11.01 -1.12
CA ASP A 190 6.61 -10.94 -1.26
C ASP A 190 5.77 -11.60 -0.14
N ALA A 191 6.34 -11.71 1.06
CA ALA A 191 5.69 -12.40 2.17
C ALA A 191 4.40 -11.66 2.62
N PRO A 192 3.23 -12.33 2.66
CA PRO A 192 1.95 -11.71 2.99
C PRO A 192 1.90 -10.99 4.34
N ASP A 193 2.60 -11.50 5.35
CA ASP A 193 2.67 -10.93 6.70
C ASP A 193 3.43 -9.59 6.74
N ARG A 194 4.26 -9.32 5.72
CA ARG A 194 5.08 -8.11 5.60
C ARG A 194 4.38 -7.02 4.78
N ILE A 195 3.60 -7.38 3.76
CA ILE A 195 2.89 -6.42 2.91
C ILE A 195 1.83 -5.69 3.74
N GLY A 196 1.99 -4.37 3.91
CA GLY A 196 1.11 -3.59 4.78
C GLY A 196 1.14 -4.01 6.26
N SER A 197 2.17 -4.77 6.67
CA SER A 197 2.24 -5.47 7.96
C SER A 197 1.10 -6.48 8.17
N GLY A 198 0.66 -7.12 7.08
CA GLY A 198 -0.17 -8.31 7.08
C GLY A 198 -1.52 -8.17 7.79
N PRO A 199 -2.37 -7.17 7.49
CA PRO A 199 -3.67 -7.01 8.19
C PRO A 199 -4.60 -8.21 8.00
N THR A 200 -4.44 -8.96 6.90
CA THR A 200 -5.21 -10.16 6.53
C THR A 200 -4.34 -11.41 6.34
N ALA A 201 -3.15 -11.42 6.95
CA ALA A 201 -2.23 -12.56 6.92
C ALA A 201 -1.86 -12.97 8.35
N GLY A 202 -1.53 -14.25 8.53
CA GLY A 202 -1.02 -14.75 9.81
C GLY A 202 0.31 -14.09 10.18
N ASP A 203 0.53 -13.91 11.48
CA ASP A 203 1.75 -13.36 12.04
C ASP A 203 2.58 -14.50 12.68
N PRO A 204 3.78 -14.81 12.18
CA PRO A 204 4.64 -15.82 12.79
C PRO A 204 5.37 -15.33 14.05
N THR A 205 5.28 -14.03 14.38
CA THR A 205 5.93 -13.43 15.55
C THR A 205 4.98 -13.35 16.74
N ARG A 206 5.55 -13.23 17.93
CA ARG A 206 4.84 -13.19 19.21
C ARG A 206 5.18 -11.94 20.02
N PHE A 207 4.40 -11.67 21.07
CA PHE A 207 4.71 -10.60 22.03
C PHE A 207 6.11 -10.75 22.61
N ALA A 208 6.56 -11.98 22.84
CA ALA A 208 7.93 -12.27 23.30
C ALA A 208 8.99 -11.75 22.30
N ASP A 209 8.77 -11.89 20.99
CA ASP A 209 9.68 -11.36 19.97
C ASP A 209 9.70 -9.83 19.97
N ALA A 210 8.53 -9.20 20.20
CA ALA A 210 8.43 -7.75 20.32
C ALA A 210 9.15 -7.22 21.57
N CYS A 211 9.05 -7.92 22.71
CA CYS A 211 9.82 -7.61 23.92
C CYS A 211 11.32 -7.76 23.68
N ALA A 212 11.75 -8.90 23.12
CA ALA A 212 13.14 -9.18 22.80
C ALA A 212 13.73 -8.12 21.85
N ALA A 213 12.97 -7.70 20.83
CA ALA A 213 13.37 -6.63 19.93
C ALA A 213 13.67 -5.31 20.66
N LEU A 214 12.89 -4.94 21.68
CA LEU A 214 13.16 -3.74 22.48
C LEU A 214 14.37 -3.91 23.40
N GLU A 215 14.57 -5.10 23.96
CA GLU A 215 15.70 -5.40 24.86
C GLU A 215 17.03 -5.45 24.11
N GLU A 216 17.10 -6.20 23.00
CA GLU A 216 18.28 -6.36 22.14
C GLU A 216 18.84 -5.00 21.66
N HIS A 217 17.97 -3.99 21.54
CA HIS A 217 18.34 -2.66 21.05
C HIS A 217 18.40 -1.59 22.17
N GLY A 218 18.35 -1.99 23.44
CA GLY A 218 18.46 -1.08 24.58
C GLY A 218 17.28 -0.12 24.76
N LEU A 219 16.13 -0.43 24.16
CA LEU A 219 14.94 0.43 24.15
C LEU A 219 13.90 0.08 25.23
N ALA A 220 14.07 -1.03 25.94
CA ALA A 220 13.10 -1.50 26.94
C ALA A 220 12.75 -0.48 28.04
N ARG A 221 13.65 0.48 28.31
CA ARG A 221 13.45 1.59 29.27
C ARG A 221 13.17 2.95 28.62
N SER A 222 13.31 3.08 27.30
CA SER A 222 13.15 4.36 26.58
C SER A 222 11.81 4.47 25.85
N VAL A 223 11.15 3.35 25.55
CA VAL A 223 9.79 3.37 24.99
C VAL A 223 8.77 3.92 26.00
N PRO A 224 7.62 4.45 25.53
CA PRO A 224 6.56 4.90 26.42
C PRO A 224 6.13 3.81 27.42
N PRO A 225 5.88 4.14 28.70
CA PRO A 225 5.54 3.13 29.72
C PRO A 225 4.33 2.27 29.36
N ARG A 226 3.33 2.85 28.69
CA ARG A 226 2.13 2.15 28.21
C ARG A 226 2.46 1.07 27.18
N VAL A 227 3.46 1.29 26.32
CA VAL A 227 3.94 0.33 25.33
C VAL A 227 4.64 -0.83 26.01
N ALA A 228 5.57 -0.54 26.92
CA ALA A 228 6.28 -1.58 27.68
C ALA A 228 5.30 -2.44 28.49
N ALA A 229 4.33 -1.82 29.17
CA ALA A 229 3.29 -2.54 29.92
C ALA A 229 2.41 -3.38 28.98
N HIS A 230 2.00 -2.84 27.82
CA HIS A 230 1.21 -3.57 26.84
C HIS A 230 1.92 -4.83 26.33
N LEU A 231 3.20 -4.72 25.96
CA LEU A 231 3.97 -5.86 25.44
C LEU A 231 4.25 -6.90 26.52
N ARG A 232 4.59 -6.49 27.74
CA ARG A 232 4.80 -7.42 28.87
C ARG A 232 3.53 -8.17 29.24
N ALA A 233 2.38 -7.48 29.29
CA ALA A 233 1.09 -8.13 29.53
C ALA A 233 0.77 -9.16 28.43
N GLY A 234 1.08 -8.84 27.17
CA GLY A 234 0.96 -9.80 26.07
C GLY A 234 1.89 -11.01 26.21
N ALA A 235 3.15 -10.78 26.57
CA ALA A 235 4.11 -11.87 26.82
C ALA A 235 3.74 -12.75 28.03
N ALA A 236 3.00 -12.20 29.00
CA ALA A 236 2.44 -12.92 30.14
C ALA A 236 1.11 -13.65 29.83
N GLY A 237 0.57 -13.52 28.61
CA GLY A 237 -0.69 -14.15 28.20
C GLY A 237 -1.95 -13.40 28.64
N GLU A 238 -1.83 -12.18 29.16
CA GLU A 238 -2.96 -11.34 29.56
C GLU A 238 -3.63 -10.64 28.37
N ARG A 239 -3.04 -10.75 27.18
CA ARG A 239 -3.58 -10.20 25.92
C ARG A 239 -3.52 -11.24 24.83
N GLU A 240 -4.52 -11.20 23.95
CA GLU A 240 -4.57 -12.06 22.78
C GLU A 240 -3.41 -11.78 21.82
N GLU A 241 -2.74 -12.86 21.44
CA GLU A 241 -1.65 -12.84 20.47
C GLU A 241 -2.14 -12.43 19.07
N THR A 242 -1.24 -11.98 18.21
CA THR A 242 -1.52 -11.99 16.77
C THR A 242 -1.76 -13.43 16.29
N PRO A 243 -2.79 -13.70 15.47
CA PRO A 243 -3.05 -15.03 14.97
C PRO A 243 -1.92 -15.54 14.07
N GLU A 244 -1.43 -16.76 14.32
CA GLU A 244 -0.47 -17.44 13.44
C GLU A 244 -1.06 -17.74 12.05
N SER A 245 -2.38 -17.91 11.97
CA SER A 245 -3.13 -18.09 10.73
C SER A 245 -4.48 -17.39 10.80
N VAL A 246 -4.97 -16.91 9.66
CA VAL A 246 -6.28 -16.26 9.57
C VAL A 246 -7.17 -16.93 8.54
N PRO A 247 -8.50 -16.98 8.77
CA PRO A 247 -9.45 -17.43 7.76
C PRO A 247 -9.37 -16.52 6.53
N SER A 248 -9.15 -17.09 5.34
CA SER A 248 -9.09 -16.35 4.07
C SER A 248 -9.52 -17.26 2.93
N GLU A 249 -10.44 -16.79 2.08
CA GLU A 249 -10.84 -17.51 0.86
C GLU A 249 -9.77 -17.38 -0.24
N ARG A 250 -8.98 -16.31 -0.18
CA ARG A 250 -7.98 -15.98 -1.19
C ARG A 250 -7.00 -14.93 -0.69
N TYR A 251 -5.72 -15.19 -0.83
CA TYR A 251 -4.68 -14.16 -0.86
C TYR A 251 -3.94 -14.28 -2.18
N GLN A 252 -3.83 -13.20 -2.94
CA GLN A 252 -3.14 -13.21 -4.23
C GLN A 252 -2.31 -11.94 -4.44
N LEU A 253 -1.06 -12.14 -4.87
CA LEU A 253 -0.25 -11.08 -5.45
C LEU A 253 -0.74 -10.83 -6.88
N VAL A 254 -1.20 -9.60 -7.15
CA VAL A 254 -1.67 -9.20 -8.48
C VAL A 254 -0.60 -8.45 -9.27
N ALA A 255 0.38 -7.88 -8.57
CA ALA A 255 1.59 -7.32 -9.14
C ALA A 255 2.75 -7.42 -8.13
N ALA A 256 3.95 -7.70 -8.65
CA ALA A 256 5.21 -7.82 -7.93
C ALA A 256 6.34 -7.62 -8.93
N LEU A 257 7.59 -7.58 -8.46
CA LEU A 257 8.74 -7.40 -9.36
C LEU A 257 8.80 -8.50 -10.42
N ASP A 258 8.55 -9.75 -10.05
CA ASP A 258 8.62 -10.88 -10.99
C ASP A 258 7.56 -10.78 -12.09
N HIS A 259 6.36 -10.31 -11.78
CA HIS A 259 5.33 -10.03 -12.80
C HIS A 259 5.78 -8.97 -13.81
N ALA A 260 6.54 -7.96 -13.38
CA ALA A 260 7.10 -6.96 -14.27
C ALA A 260 8.24 -7.52 -15.13
N LEU A 261 8.92 -8.58 -14.67
CA LEU A 261 9.97 -9.28 -15.41
C LEU A 261 9.38 -10.30 -16.39
N GLU A 262 8.36 -11.06 -16.00
CA GLU A 262 7.62 -11.99 -16.86
C GLU A 262 6.83 -11.26 -17.96
N GLY A 263 6.29 -10.08 -17.64
CA GLY A 263 5.70 -9.16 -18.61
C GLY A 263 6.68 -8.69 -19.70
N ARG A 264 8.00 -8.93 -19.53
CA ARG A 264 9.03 -8.69 -20.54
C ARG A 264 9.18 -9.83 -21.54
N ALA A 265 8.44 -10.93 -21.44
CA ALA A 265 8.44 -11.97 -22.48
C ALA A 265 7.76 -11.39 -23.74
N PRO A 266 8.50 -10.90 -24.75
CA PRO A 266 7.96 -9.83 -25.56
C PRO A 266 7.13 -10.39 -26.72
N ARG A 267 5.90 -9.86 -26.87
CA ARG A 267 5.18 -9.89 -28.15
C ARG A 267 6.00 -9.16 -29.24
N THR A 268 6.86 -8.23 -28.84
CA THR A 268 7.80 -7.47 -29.70
C THR A 268 9.06 -8.26 -30.12
N ALA A 269 9.47 -9.32 -29.40
CA ALA A 269 10.56 -10.21 -29.82
C ALA A 269 10.06 -11.36 -30.70
N ARG A 270 8.77 -11.72 -30.59
CA ARG A 270 8.14 -12.61 -31.58
C ARG A 270 8.10 -12.00 -32.99
N ALA A 271 8.15 -10.67 -33.11
CA ALA A 271 8.29 -10.00 -34.40
C ALA A 271 9.71 -10.12 -35.02
N ARG A 272 10.71 -10.60 -34.26
CA ARG A 272 12.06 -10.90 -34.77
C ARG A 272 12.42 -12.39 -34.78
N ALA A 273 11.68 -13.24 -34.06
CA ALA A 273 11.90 -14.69 -34.03
C ALA A 273 11.41 -15.44 -35.28
N GLY A 274 11.31 -14.74 -36.43
CA GLY A 274 11.17 -15.33 -37.76
C GLY A 274 12.49 -15.44 -38.52
N GLY A 275 13.64 -15.20 -37.87
CA GLY A 275 14.97 -15.38 -38.45
C GLY A 275 15.84 -16.27 -37.56
N ASP A 276 16.13 -17.46 -38.08
CA ASP A 276 17.10 -18.48 -37.68
C ASP A 276 17.60 -18.56 -36.23
N ALA A 277 17.23 -19.69 -35.62
CA ALA A 277 17.81 -20.19 -34.39
C ALA A 277 19.29 -20.55 -34.57
N VAL A 278 20.19 -19.73 -34.03
CA VAL A 278 21.59 -20.15 -33.81
C VAL A 278 21.65 -20.94 -32.50
N ARG A 279 21.58 -22.28 -32.61
CA ARG A 279 22.07 -23.21 -31.59
C ARG A 279 23.60 -23.21 -31.63
N GLY A 280 24.26 -22.60 -30.66
CA GLY A 280 25.70 -22.76 -30.45
C GLY A 280 26.02 -23.96 -29.57
N ARG A 281 26.48 -25.08 -30.16
CA ARG A 281 27.18 -26.16 -29.46
C ARG A 281 28.68 -25.80 -29.27
N PRO A 282 29.37 -26.38 -28.27
CA PRO A 282 30.71 -25.96 -27.86
C PRO A 282 31.81 -26.64 -28.68
N GLY A 283 32.82 -25.88 -29.15
CA GLY A 283 34.01 -26.49 -29.75
C GLY A 283 35.02 -25.55 -30.43
N ARG A 284 36.03 -25.15 -29.63
CA ARG A 284 37.44 -24.87 -29.99
C ARG A 284 37.78 -23.73 -30.98
N GLY A 285 38.25 -22.63 -30.40
CA GLY A 285 39.19 -21.69 -31.02
C GLY A 285 40.01 -20.98 -29.93
N ARG A 286 41.29 -21.33 -29.82
CA ARG A 286 42.25 -20.77 -28.86
C ARG A 286 42.60 -19.32 -29.23
N ALA A 287 42.59 -18.40 -28.27
CA ALA A 287 43.61 -17.35 -28.12
C ALA A 287 43.44 -16.69 -26.74
N ALA A 288 44.55 -16.61 -26.00
CA ALA A 288 44.63 -16.15 -24.62
C ALA A 288 44.77 -14.62 -24.54
N GLY A 289 44.24 -14.02 -23.46
CA GLY A 289 44.51 -12.63 -23.06
C GLY A 289 43.30 -11.99 -22.36
N ARG A 290 43.30 -12.00 -21.02
CA ARG A 290 42.16 -11.70 -20.14
C ARG A 290 41.92 -10.19 -19.95
N GLY A 291 40.65 -9.77 -19.99
CA GLY A 291 40.13 -8.51 -19.47
C GLY A 291 38.59 -8.62 -19.35
N ASP A 292 38.04 -8.35 -18.16
CA ASP A 292 36.72 -8.77 -17.66
C ASP A 292 35.46 -8.40 -18.50
N PRO A 293 34.39 -9.23 -18.48
CA PRO A 293 33.09 -8.89 -19.05
C PRO A 293 32.27 -7.92 -18.18
N PRO A 294 31.36 -7.11 -18.77
CA PRO A 294 30.52 -6.18 -18.01
C PRO A 294 29.49 -6.93 -17.15
N ARG A 295 29.38 -6.49 -15.88
CA ARG A 295 28.42 -7.02 -14.89
C ARG A 295 26.96 -6.72 -15.27
N PRO A 296 26.01 -7.61 -14.93
CA PRO A 296 24.57 -7.36 -15.11
C PRO A 296 24.08 -6.23 -14.18
N PRO A 297 23.00 -5.51 -14.54
CA PRO A 297 22.46 -4.43 -13.71
C PRO A 297 21.87 -4.99 -12.41
N ALA A 298 22.35 -4.48 -11.28
CA ALA A 298 21.85 -4.80 -9.95
C ALA A 298 20.45 -4.22 -9.75
N GLY A 299 19.43 -5.06 -9.88
CA GLY A 299 18.04 -4.75 -9.51
C GLY A 299 17.86 -4.83 -8.00
N GLY A 300 18.15 -3.75 -7.29
CA GLY A 300 17.84 -3.59 -5.88
C GLY A 300 17.91 -2.12 -5.49
N ARG A 301 17.06 -1.68 -4.54
CA ARG A 301 17.27 -0.39 -3.88
C ARG A 301 18.63 -0.43 -3.18
N THR A 302 19.59 0.34 -3.70
CA THR A 302 20.78 0.73 -2.95
C THR A 302 20.33 1.73 -1.87
N PRO A 303 20.58 1.47 -0.58
CA PRO A 303 20.37 2.49 0.45
C PRO A 303 21.42 3.59 0.24
N ASP A 304 20.93 4.82 0.04
CA ASP A 304 21.77 6.02 0.00
C ASP A 304 22.43 6.21 1.37
N ARG A 305 23.73 5.94 1.46
CA ARG A 305 24.52 6.21 2.65
C ARG A 305 24.82 7.70 2.66
N GLY A 306 23.97 8.45 3.37
CA GLY A 306 24.06 9.89 3.50
C GLY A 306 25.46 10.37 3.87
N ARG A 307 26.07 11.15 2.98
CA ARG A 307 27.08 12.15 3.35
C ARG A 307 26.41 13.52 3.32
N ARG A 308 26.47 14.21 4.47
CA ARG A 308 26.08 15.63 4.56
C ARG A 308 27.05 16.50 3.76
N ALA A 309 26.43 17.44 3.04
CA ALA A 309 26.80 18.85 2.80
C ALA A 309 27.09 19.24 1.34
N GLY A 310 26.31 20.22 0.84
CA GLY A 310 26.61 21.00 -0.36
C GLY A 310 25.37 21.42 -1.14
N ARG A 311 24.90 22.67 -0.96
CA ARG A 311 23.80 23.30 -1.71
C ARG A 311 24.11 23.45 -3.21
N ALA A 312 23.12 23.15 -4.05
CA ALA A 312 22.69 23.90 -5.25
C ALA A 312 21.34 23.28 -5.67
N GLY A 313 20.23 24.00 -5.82
CA GLY A 313 20.08 25.28 -6.51
C GLY A 313 19.59 25.01 -7.93
N ALA A 314 18.26 24.96 -8.09
CA ALA A 314 17.43 25.21 -9.28
C ALA A 314 18.01 24.96 -10.69
N ARG A 315 17.27 24.17 -11.50
CA ARG A 315 17.06 24.47 -12.93
C ARG A 315 15.61 24.19 -13.32
N SER A 316 14.77 25.18 -13.06
CA SER A 316 13.60 25.50 -13.89
C SER A 316 14.07 26.25 -15.14
N GLY A 317 13.52 25.91 -16.30
CA GLY A 317 13.61 26.66 -17.55
C GLY A 317 12.28 26.54 -18.33
N PRO A 318 11.88 27.54 -19.11
CA PRO A 318 10.51 28.04 -19.12
C PRO A 318 9.61 27.39 -20.19
N TRP A 319 8.33 27.19 -19.85
CA TRP A 319 7.28 26.86 -20.81
C TRP A 319 6.86 28.14 -21.56
N ARG A 320 7.13 28.19 -22.87
CA ARG A 320 6.55 29.17 -23.79
C ARG A 320 5.09 28.81 -24.05
N ALA A 321 4.18 29.76 -23.81
CA ALA A 321 2.80 29.71 -24.27
C ALA A 321 2.72 30.16 -25.73
N LEU A 322 1.87 29.50 -26.53
CA LEU A 322 1.41 29.98 -27.84
C LEU A 322 -0.12 30.24 -27.78
N PRO A 323 -0.65 31.13 -28.64
CA PRO A 323 -1.84 31.93 -28.34
C PRO A 323 -3.13 31.34 -28.95
N GLY A 324 -4.26 31.63 -28.28
CA GLY A 324 -5.60 31.37 -28.79
C GLY A 324 -6.55 32.52 -28.43
N THR A 325 -6.78 33.37 -29.44
CA THR A 325 -7.98 34.17 -29.78
C THR A 325 -9.12 34.35 -28.74
N GLY A 326 -9.46 35.61 -28.45
CA GLY A 326 -10.52 36.08 -27.50
C GLY A 326 -11.99 35.91 -27.96
N PRO A 327 -12.99 36.76 -27.58
CA PRO A 327 -12.89 38.06 -26.89
C PRO A 327 -13.86 38.31 -25.68
N ALA A 328 -13.51 39.37 -24.93
CA ALA A 328 -14.31 40.39 -24.21
C ALA A 328 -15.72 40.13 -23.66
N ALA A 329 -15.87 40.35 -22.34
CA ALA A 329 -16.88 41.18 -21.63
C ALA A 329 -16.58 41.01 -20.12
N GLY A 330 -16.47 41.99 -19.24
CA GLY A 330 -17.22 43.24 -19.06
C GLY A 330 -17.57 43.28 -17.56
N ALA A 331 -16.90 44.15 -16.81
CA ALA A 331 -17.06 44.30 -15.36
C ALA A 331 -18.35 45.06 -14.99
N GLN A 332 -18.93 44.73 -13.82
CA GLN A 332 -19.69 45.57 -12.87
C GLN A 332 -20.31 44.62 -11.82
N ALA A 333 -20.00 44.62 -10.53
CA ALA A 333 -20.01 45.63 -9.45
C ALA A 333 -21.42 46.02 -8.95
N LEU A 334 -21.56 45.95 -7.61
CA LEU A 334 -22.63 46.49 -6.73
C LEU A 334 -23.92 45.62 -6.63
N GLY A 335 -24.51 45.33 -5.48
CA GLY A 335 -24.26 45.69 -4.08
C GLY A 335 -25.52 45.34 -3.24
N ARG A 336 -25.36 45.24 -1.90
CA ARG A 336 -26.34 45.54 -0.81
C ARG A 336 -27.77 44.92 -0.91
N ALA A 337 -28.48 44.48 0.13
CA ALA A 337 -28.33 44.42 1.57
C ALA A 337 -29.51 43.59 2.13
N SER A 338 -29.39 43.18 3.39
CA SER A 338 -30.45 43.11 4.42
C SER A 338 -31.74 42.31 4.17
N GLY A 339 -31.99 41.37 5.09
CA GLY A 339 -33.29 40.73 5.24
C GLY A 339 -33.43 39.93 6.53
N HIS A 340 -33.31 40.60 7.68
CA HIS A 340 -33.82 40.07 8.96
C HIS A 340 -35.34 39.88 8.87
N ARG A 341 -35.85 38.69 9.24
CA ARG A 341 -37.18 38.55 9.84
C ARG A 341 -37.24 37.32 10.72
N ALA A 342 -37.30 37.56 12.02
CA ALA A 342 -37.76 36.63 13.04
C ALA A 342 -39.20 37.00 13.39
N VAL A 343 -40.14 36.04 13.44
CA VAL A 343 -41.35 36.11 14.27
C VAL A 343 -41.79 34.68 14.65
N ARG A 344 -41.82 34.42 15.97
CA ARG A 344 -42.78 33.68 16.83
C ARG A 344 -43.76 32.72 16.11
N GLY A 345 -44.01 31.48 16.52
CA GLY A 345 -44.15 30.95 17.88
C GLY A 345 -45.63 30.92 18.28
N GLN A 346 -46.30 29.75 18.23
CA GLN A 346 -47.46 29.42 19.06
C GLN A 346 -47.77 27.91 19.05
N ARG A 347 -48.20 27.43 20.21
CA ARG A 347 -48.45 26.03 20.60
C ARG A 347 -49.94 25.69 20.52
N ARG A 348 -50.22 24.41 20.23
CA ARG A 348 -51.29 23.52 20.76
C ARG A 348 -52.74 23.83 20.37
N PRO A 349 -53.70 22.87 20.47
CA PRO A 349 -53.88 21.81 21.48
C PRO A 349 -52.90 20.63 21.45
#